data_AF-K1PAL0-F1
#
_entry.id   AF-K1PAL0-F1
#
_cell.length_a   1.000
_cell.length_b   1.000
_cell.length_c   1.000
_cell.angle_alpha   90.00
_cell.angle_beta   90.00
_cell.angle_gamma   90.00
#
_symmetry.space_group_name_H-M   'P 1'
#
loop_
_entity.id
_entity.type
_entity.pdbx_description
1 polymer ?
#
loop_
_entity_poly.entity_id
_entity_poly.type
_entity_poly.pdbx_seq_one_letter_code
_entity_poly.pdbx_strand_id
1 'polypeptide(L)'
;MDDIKLILKNIDLPNLANNFAEANVNNVDICKSLSDVDLSRLGIATIGDRIRFREELRRSGRRGDVTLAKILRFCTGSEEEPPLGYQIQPTMEFVERQSFLPTGNTCINKMQLTIPVNEEPTEDALFNFFDFAFCNSYFGLQ
;
A
#
# COMPACT_ATOMS: atom_id res chain seq x y z
N MET A 1 -3.92 -13.64 -7.39
CA MET A 1 -2.98 -14.07 -8.45
C MET A 1 -1.61 -13.68 -7.93
N ASP A 2 -0.68 -14.61 -7.76
CA ASP A 2 0.63 -14.42 -7.12
C ASP A 2 1.32 -13.11 -7.58
N ASP A 3 1.49 -12.14 -6.68
CA ASP A 3 1.94 -10.77 -7.00
C ASP A 3 3.29 -10.76 -7.71
N ILE A 4 4.18 -11.70 -7.36
CA ILE A 4 5.48 -11.86 -8.01
C ILE A 4 5.29 -12.27 -9.47
N LYS A 5 4.35 -13.17 -9.78
CA LYS A 5 4.03 -13.55 -11.17
C LYS A 5 3.47 -12.37 -11.96
N LEU A 6 2.68 -11.50 -11.33
CA LEU A 6 2.17 -10.29 -11.97
C LEU A 6 3.30 -9.29 -12.26
N ILE A 7 4.17 -9.04 -11.28
CA ILE A 7 5.36 -8.18 -11.44
C ILE A 7 6.25 -8.68 -12.58
N LEU A 8 6.59 -9.98 -12.57
CA LEU A 8 7.42 -10.60 -13.60
C LEU A 8 6.77 -10.55 -14.99
N LYS A 9 5.44 -10.69 -15.06
CA LYS A 9 4.69 -10.52 -16.31
C LYS A 9 4.76 -9.07 -16.81
N ASN A 10 4.64 -8.07 -15.92
CA ASN A 10 4.66 -6.65 -16.28
C ASN A 10 6.02 -6.16 -16.80
N ILE A 11 7.11 -6.88 -16.49
CA ILE A 11 8.46 -6.58 -16.99
C ILE A 11 8.90 -7.51 -18.13
N ASP A 12 7.97 -8.26 -18.73
CA ASP A 12 8.21 -9.22 -19.81
C ASP A 12 9.14 -10.40 -19.45
N LEU A 13 9.16 -10.81 -18.17
CA LEU A 13 9.94 -11.95 -17.66
C LEU A 13 9.10 -13.03 -16.94
N PRO A 14 7.92 -13.44 -17.45
CA PRO A 14 7.03 -14.38 -16.74
C PRO A 14 7.67 -15.76 -16.49
N ASN A 15 8.61 -16.16 -17.35
CA ASN A 15 9.37 -17.40 -17.27
C ASN A 15 10.28 -17.51 -16.04
N LEU A 16 10.59 -16.40 -15.36
CA LEU A 16 11.40 -16.42 -14.13
C LEU A 16 10.59 -16.82 -12.88
N ALA A 17 9.26 -16.96 -12.97
CA ALA A 17 8.42 -17.28 -11.82
C ALA A 17 8.85 -18.57 -11.09
N ASN A 18 9.33 -19.56 -11.82
CA ASN A 18 9.82 -20.82 -11.24
C ASN A 18 11.08 -20.61 -10.40
N ASN A 19 12.00 -19.74 -10.84
CA ASN A 19 13.24 -19.45 -10.10
C ASN A 19 12.94 -18.82 -8.74
N PHE A 20 11.95 -17.93 -8.68
CA PHE A 20 11.50 -17.30 -7.44
C PHE A 20 10.85 -18.32 -6.49
N ALA A 21 10.00 -19.21 -7.04
CA ALA A 21 9.38 -20.28 -6.27
C ALA A 21 10.41 -21.27 -5.71
N GLU A 22 11.38 -21.70 -6.52
CA GLU A 22 12.46 -22.61 -6.12
C GLU A 22 13.40 -21.99 -5.07
N ALA A 23 13.64 -20.68 -5.15
CA ALA A 23 14.41 -19.92 -4.17
C ALA A 23 13.61 -19.54 -2.90
N ASN A 24 12.36 -19.98 -2.80
CA ASN A 24 11.42 -19.63 -1.72
C ASN A 24 11.23 -18.12 -1.53
N VAL A 25 11.32 -17.35 -2.62
CA VAL A 25 10.97 -15.94 -2.66
C VAL A 25 9.48 -15.85 -3.01
N ASN A 26 8.65 -15.80 -1.97
CA ASN A 26 7.20 -16.02 -2.06
C ASN A 26 6.35 -14.80 -1.69
N ASN A 27 6.97 -13.67 -1.36
CA ASN A 27 6.27 -12.40 -1.15
C ASN A 27 7.08 -11.20 -1.66
N VAL A 28 6.38 -10.07 -1.82
CA VAL A 28 6.95 -8.83 -2.37
C VAL A 28 7.96 -8.18 -1.41
N ASP A 29 7.84 -8.38 -0.10
CA ASP A 29 8.76 -7.77 0.87
C ASP A 29 10.15 -8.43 0.86
N ILE A 30 10.22 -9.75 0.66
CA ILE A 30 11.49 -10.44 0.40
C ILE A 30 12.11 -9.85 -0.87
N CYS A 31 11.33 -9.70 -1.95
CA CYS A 31 11.80 -9.10 -3.20
C CYS A 31 12.41 -7.71 -3.03
N LYS A 32 11.86 -6.87 -2.12
CA LYS A 32 12.40 -5.53 -1.81
C LYS A 32 13.77 -5.58 -1.14
N SER A 33 14.12 -6.66 -0.46
CA SER A 33 15.41 -6.83 0.24
C SER A 33 16.50 -7.48 -0.61
N LEU A 34 16.18 -7.99 -1.80
CA LEU A 34 17.14 -8.66 -2.69
C LEU A 34 18.21 -7.71 -3.21
N SER A 35 19.48 -8.13 -3.09
CA SER A 35 20.60 -7.42 -3.70
C SER A 35 20.64 -7.63 -5.23
N ASP A 36 21.43 -6.82 -5.93
CA ASP A 36 21.70 -7.02 -7.37
C ASP A 36 22.27 -8.41 -7.68
N VAL A 37 23.04 -8.98 -6.74
CA VAL A 37 23.60 -10.33 -6.86
C VAL A 37 22.51 -11.38 -6.75
N ASP A 38 21.55 -11.20 -5.83
CA ASP A 38 20.43 -12.14 -5.66
C ASP A 38 19.47 -12.09 -6.86
N LEU A 39 19.17 -10.87 -7.36
CA LEU A 39 18.39 -10.69 -8.57
C LEU A 39 19.05 -11.37 -9.78
N SER A 40 20.37 -11.30 -9.88
CA SER A 40 21.12 -12.00 -10.93
C SER A 40 21.00 -13.51 -10.82
N ARG A 41 21.06 -14.07 -9.60
CA ARG A 41 20.88 -15.51 -9.33
C ARG A 41 19.47 -15.98 -9.69
N LEU A 42 18.48 -15.12 -9.53
CA LEU A 42 17.08 -15.40 -9.89
C LEU A 42 16.80 -15.24 -11.40
N GLY A 43 17.77 -14.79 -12.19
CA GLY A 43 17.66 -14.64 -13.65
C GLY A 43 17.42 -13.20 -14.14
N ILE A 44 17.30 -12.22 -13.24
CA ILE A 44 17.20 -10.79 -13.57
C ILE A 44 18.63 -10.24 -13.75
N ALA A 45 19.22 -10.58 -14.90
CA ALA A 45 20.64 -10.39 -15.16
C ALA A 45 21.02 -8.97 -15.59
N THR A 46 20.17 -8.29 -16.37
CA THR A 46 20.52 -6.97 -16.92
C THR A 46 20.17 -5.84 -15.96
N ILE A 47 20.94 -4.74 -16.03
CA ILE A 47 20.67 -3.53 -15.24
C ILE A 47 19.26 -2.99 -15.57
N GLY A 48 18.86 -3.02 -16.84
CA GLY A 48 17.53 -2.59 -17.28
C GLY A 48 16.41 -3.39 -16.62
N ASP A 49 16.54 -4.71 -16.57
CA ASP A 49 15.53 -5.58 -15.95
C ASP A 49 15.46 -5.37 -14.44
N ARG A 50 16.60 -5.17 -13.76
CA ARG A 50 16.62 -4.85 -12.32
C ARG A 50 15.93 -3.52 -12.02
N ILE A 51 16.13 -2.51 -12.87
CA ILE A 51 15.44 -1.22 -12.74
C ILE A 51 13.94 -1.42 -12.89
N ARG A 52 13.49 -2.08 -13.97
CA ARG A 52 12.06 -2.36 -14.22
C ARG A 52 11.43 -3.16 -13.09
N PHE A 53 12.11 -4.21 -12.61
CA PHE A 53 11.64 -5.03 -11.50
C PHE A 53 11.46 -4.22 -10.22
N ARG A 54 12.44 -3.37 -9.86
CA ARG A 54 12.33 -2.48 -8.69
C ARG A 54 11.24 -1.43 -8.83
N GLU A 55 11.01 -0.92 -10.04
CA GLU A 55 9.92 0.02 -10.30
C GLU A 55 8.55 -0.65 -10.17
N GLU A 56 8.38 -1.85 -10.73
CA GLU A 56 7.14 -2.62 -10.57
C GLU A 56 6.91 -3.06 -9.12
N LEU A 57 7.95 -3.45 -8.37
CA LEU A 57 7.83 -3.69 -6.91
C LEU A 57 7.35 -2.46 -6.12
N ARG A 58 7.77 -1.25 -6.54
CA ARG A 58 7.30 0.00 -5.92
C ARG A 58 5.85 0.29 -6.30
N ARG A 59 5.42 -0.10 -7.50
CA ARG A 59 4.04 0.06 -7.98
C ARG A 59 3.10 -0.96 -7.37
N SER A 60 3.52 -2.20 -7.19
CA SER A 60 2.73 -3.25 -6.54
C SER A 60 2.40 -2.91 -5.08
N GLY A 61 3.21 -2.06 -4.43
CA GLY A 61 2.92 -1.50 -3.11
C GLY A 61 2.08 -0.21 -3.11
N ARG A 62 1.69 0.34 -4.27
CA ARG A 62 0.82 1.52 -4.36
C ARG A 62 -0.63 1.06 -4.50
N ARG A 63 -1.46 1.44 -3.54
CA ARG A 63 -2.92 1.36 -3.65
C ARG A 63 -3.38 2.52 -4.53
N GLY A 64 -3.53 2.22 -5.83
CA GLY A 64 -3.39 3.15 -6.95
C GLY A 64 -4.05 4.53 -6.79
N ASP A 65 -5.30 4.56 -6.34
CA ASP A 65 -6.04 5.82 -6.22
C ASP A 65 -5.75 6.59 -4.92
N VAL A 66 -5.14 5.96 -3.90
CA VAL A 66 -4.86 6.62 -2.62
C VAL A 66 -3.59 7.45 -2.72
N THR A 67 -3.76 8.77 -2.56
CA THR A 67 -2.66 9.73 -2.51
C THR A 67 -2.52 10.30 -1.11
N LEU A 68 -1.35 10.86 -0.79
CA LEU A 68 -1.16 11.58 0.47
C LEU A 68 -2.18 12.71 0.63
N ALA A 69 -2.50 13.43 -0.45
CA ALA A 69 -3.52 14.48 -0.46
C ALA A 69 -4.91 13.96 -0.02
N LYS A 70 -5.31 12.77 -0.47
CA LYS A 70 -6.56 12.12 -0.04
C LYS A 70 -6.55 11.74 1.44
N ILE A 71 -5.43 11.21 1.93
CA ILE A 71 -5.26 10.89 3.36
C ILE A 71 -5.28 12.16 4.22
N LEU A 72 -4.59 13.22 3.79
CA LEU A 72 -4.61 14.52 4.45
C LEU A 72 -6.03 15.07 4.51
N ARG A 73 -6.75 15.06 3.38
CA ARG A 73 -8.14 15.50 3.33
C ARG A 73 -9.03 14.71 4.28
N PHE A 74 -8.87 13.40 4.36
CA PHE A 74 -9.63 12.54 5.27
C PHE A 74 -9.36 12.90 6.74
N CYS A 75 -8.12 13.21 7.09
CA CYS A 75 -7.69 13.50 8.45
C CYS A 75 -7.96 14.96 8.87
N THR A 76 -7.71 15.93 7.99
CA THR A 76 -7.63 17.36 8.28
C THR A 76 -8.67 18.21 7.55
N GLY A 77 -9.37 17.63 6.57
CA GLY A 77 -10.26 18.36 5.68
C GLY A 77 -9.56 19.14 4.56
N SER A 78 -8.22 19.09 4.48
CA SER A 78 -7.40 19.76 3.46
C SER A 78 -6.49 18.77 2.73
N GLU A 79 -6.28 18.97 1.43
CA GLU A 79 -5.36 18.15 0.63
C GLU A 79 -3.89 18.57 0.81
N GLU A 80 -3.64 19.74 1.41
CA GLU A 80 -2.32 20.33 1.59
C GLU A 80 -2.10 20.79 3.04
N GLU A 81 -0.84 20.80 3.46
CA GLU A 81 -0.42 21.38 4.73
C GLU A 81 -0.60 22.91 4.70
N PRO A 82 -1.11 23.53 5.79
CA PRO A 82 -1.23 24.98 5.86
C PRO A 82 0.15 25.67 5.72
N PRO A 83 0.24 26.87 5.11
CA PRO A 83 1.52 27.57 4.91
C PRO A 83 2.32 27.87 6.19
N LEU A 84 1.65 27.96 7.34
CA LEU A 84 2.26 28.17 8.65
C LEU A 84 2.37 26.88 9.49
N GLY A 85 2.10 25.72 8.86
CA GLY A 85 2.00 24.43 9.51
C GLY A 85 0.71 24.26 10.32
N TYR A 86 0.58 23.09 10.95
CA TYR A 86 -0.58 22.73 11.75
C TYR A 86 -0.51 23.27 13.18
N GLN A 87 -1.54 24.00 13.61
CA GLN A 87 -1.73 24.37 15.01
C GLN A 87 -2.06 23.14 15.89
N ILE A 88 -2.93 22.26 15.38
CA ILE A 88 -3.20 20.94 15.96
C ILE A 88 -2.57 19.90 15.03
N GLN A 89 -1.54 19.22 15.51
CA GLN A 89 -0.82 18.25 14.70
C GLN A 89 -1.75 17.09 14.28
N PRO A 90 -1.69 16.65 13.01
CA PRO A 90 -2.39 15.45 12.59
C PRO A 90 -1.99 14.23 13.43
N THR A 91 -2.96 13.48 13.91
CA THR A 91 -2.75 12.29 14.75
C THR A 91 -3.47 11.08 14.18
N MET A 92 -2.90 9.90 14.45
CA MET A 92 -3.46 8.61 14.07
C MET A 92 -3.56 7.72 15.30
N GLU A 93 -4.68 7.02 15.46
CA GLU A 93 -4.85 5.99 16.48
C GLU A 93 -5.46 4.72 15.89
N PHE A 94 -5.13 3.59 16.51
CA PHE A 94 -5.71 2.30 16.18
C PHE A 94 -6.79 1.97 17.19
N VAL A 95 -8.01 1.66 16.72
CA VAL A 95 -9.19 1.47 17.58
C VAL A 95 -9.89 0.18 17.23
N GLU A 96 -10.15 -0.64 18.24
CA GLU A 96 -10.96 -1.85 18.11
C GLU A 96 -12.41 -1.54 17.77
N ARG A 97 -12.92 -2.03 16.63
CA ARG A 97 -14.34 -1.91 16.24
C ARG A 97 -14.82 -3.07 15.38
N GLN A 98 -16.14 -3.27 15.36
CA GLN A 98 -16.79 -4.26 14.49
C GLN A 98 -16.81 -3.84 13.01
N SER A 99 -16.81 -2.54 12.70
CA SER A 99 -16.75 -2.03 11.33
C SER A 99 -15.30 -2.00 10.83
N PHE A 100 -15.05 -2.24 9.54
CA PHE A 100 -13.71 -2.14 8.96
C PHE A 100 -13.37 -0.74 8.43
N LEU A 101 -14.33 0.20 8.45
CA LEU A 101 -14.11 1.55 7.95
C LEU A 101 -13.35 2.40 8.96
N PRO A 102 -12.26 3.10 8.54
CA PRO A 102 -11.62 4.10 9.37
C PRO A 102 -12.51 5.33 9.49
N THR A 103 -12.21 6.19 10.46
CA THR A 103 -12.94 7.45 10.66
C THR A 103 -11.99 8.62 10.84
N GLY A 104 -12.41 9.81 10.37
CA GLY A 104 -11.65 11.05 10.48
C GLY A 104 -12.45 12.11 11.25
N ASN A 105 -11.79 12.83 12.16
CA ASN A 105 -12.29 14.02 12.81
C ASN A 105 -11.41 15.21 12.42
N THR A 106 -11.86 15.93 11.41
CA THR A 106 -11.12 17.05 10.80
C THR A 106 -11.02 18.26 11.71
N CYS A 107 -11.91 18.42 12.70
CA CYS A 107 -11.85 19.52 13.66
C CYS A 107 -10.62 19.44 14.58
N ILE A 108 -10.05 18.25 14.74
CA ILE A 108 -8.89 17.99 15.60
C ILE A 108 -7.77 17.24 14.87
N ASN A 109 -7.82 17.22 13.53
CA ASN A 109 -6.87 16.52 12.67
C ASN A 109 -6.58 15.08 13.14
N LYS A 110 -7.63 14.30 13.43
CA LYS A 110 -7.47 12.96 14.01
C LYS A 110 -8.06 11.89 13.10
N MET A 111 -7.27 10.89 12.77
CA MET A 111 -7.70 9.68 12.07
C MET A 111 -7.68 8.48 12.99
N GLN A 112 -8.74 7.67 12.95
CA GLN A 112 -8.83 6.40 13.65
C GLN A 112 -8.82 5.28 12.61
N LEU A 113 -7.76 4.47 12.61
CA LEU A 113 -7.68 3.24 11.83
C LEU A 113 -8.27 2.10 12.64
N THR A 114 -9.04 1.26 11.99
CA THR A 114 -9.76 0.20 12.70
C THR A 114 -8.90 -1.03 12.89
N ILE A 115 -8.93 -1.58 14.10
CA ILE A 115 -8.57 -2.96 14.41
C ILE A 115 -9.88 -3.76 14.43
N PRO A 116 -10.12 -4.63 13.45
CA PRO A 116 -11.28 -5.52 13.41
C PRO A 116 -11.40 -6.38 14.69
N VAL A 117 -12.58 -6.41 15.31
CA VAL A 117 -12.88 -7.36 16.39
C VAL A 117 -13.85 -8.44 15.91
N ASN A 118 -13.62 -9.68 16.34
CA ASN A 118 -14.40 -10.90 16.02
C ASN A 118 -14.22 -11.47 14.60
N GLU A 119 -13.62 -10.72 13.69
CA GLU A 119 -13.27 -11.18 12.34
C GLU A 119 -11.88 -10.64 11.98
N GLU A 120 -11.00 -11.51 11.49
CA GLU A 120 -9.66 -11.15 11.04
C GLU A 120 -9.65 -11.14 9.50
N PRO A 121 -9.89 -9.98 8.86
CA PRO A 121 -9.88 -9.87 7.41
C PRO A 121 -8.46 -10.09 6.88
N THR A 122 -8.35 -10.50 5.62
CA THR A 122 -7.06 -10.43 4.94
C THR A 122 -6.59 -8.98 4.89
N GLU A 123 -5.27 -8.79 4.86
CA GLU A 123 -4.65 -7.47 4.70
C GLU A 123 -5.28 -6.71 3.52
N ASP A 124 -5.44 -7.39 2.38
CA ASP A 124 -6.06 -6.81 1.19
C ASP A 124 -7.50 -6.32 1.43
N ALA A 125 -8.31 -7.12 2.11
CA ALA A 125 -9.70 -6.78 2.39
C ALA A 125 -9.77 -5.57 3.33
N LEU A 126 -8.95 -5.55 4.40
CA LEU A 126 -8.90 -4.43 5.34
C LEU A 126 -8.50 -3.13 4.63
N PHE A 127 -7.40 -3.16 3.88
CA PHE A 127 -6.96 -1.98 3.17
C PHE A 127 -7.91 -1.55 2.05
N ASN A 128 -8.72 -2.44 1.47
CA ASN A 128 -9.77 -2.03 0.53
C ASN A 128 -10.82 -1.13 1.19
N PHE A 129 -11.14 -1.35 2.47
CA PHE A 129 -11.98 -0.42 3.24
C PHE A 129 -11.29 0.91 3.52
N PHE A 130 -9.97 0.89 3.74
CA PHE A 130 -9.19 2.11 3.94
C PHE A 130 -9.15 2.93 2.65
N ASP A 131 -8.87 2.30 1.52
CA ASP A 131 -8.87 2.93 0.20
C ASP A 131 -10.23 3.52 -0.12
N PHE A 132 -11.30 2.77 0.14
CA PHE A 132 -12.67 3.25 -0.02
C PHE A 132 -12.93 4.51 0.82
N ALA A 133 -12.52 4.52 2.09
CA ALA A 133 -12.70 5.68 2.96
C ALA A 133 -11.87 6.89 2.53
N PHE A 134 -10.60 6.69 2.16
CA PHE A 134 -9.70 7.77 1.74
C PHE A 134 -10.07 8.34 0.37
N CYS A 135 -10.60 7.52 -0.53
CA CYS A 135 -11.04 7.96 -1.85
C CYS A 135 -12.45 8.58 -1.84
N ASN A 136 -13.25 8.34 -0.79
CA ASN A 136 -14.57 8.94 -0.69
C ASN A 136 -14.46 10.43 -0.35
N SER A 137 -14.97 11.26 -1.26
CA SER A 137 -14.94 12.73 -1.17
C SER A 137 -16.24 13.34 -0.60
N TYR A 138 -17.23 12.51 -0.28
CA TYR A 138 -18.55 12.93 0.18
C TYR A 138 -18.75 12.67 1.68
N PHE A 139 -19.48 13.57 2.34
CA PHE A 139 -19.92 13.39 3.73
C PHE A 139 -21.10 12.41 3.79
N GLY A 140 -20.86 11.12 3.49
CA GLY A 140 -21.88 10.07 3.54
C GLY A 140 -21.57 8.85 2.66
N LEU A 141 -22.31 7.77 2.90
CA LEU A 141 -22.40 6.62 2.00
C LEU A 141 -23.57 6.89 1.03
N GLN A 142 -23.34 6.73 -0.28
CA GLN A 142 -24.44 6.68 -1.26
C GLN A 142 -25.15 5.32 -1.19
#